data_AF-A0A933MPZ8-F1
#
_entry.id   AF-A0A933MPZ8-F1
#
_cell.length_a   1.000
_cell.length_b   1.000
_cell.length_c   1.000
_cell.angle_alpha   90.00
_cell.angle_beta   90.00
_cell.angle_gamma   90.00
#
_symmetry.space_group_name_H-M   'P 1'
#
loop_
_entity.id
_entity.type
_entity.pdbx_description
1 polymer ?
#
loop_
_entity_poly.entity_id
_entity_poly.type
_entity_poly.pdbx_seq_one_letter_code
_entity_poly.pdbx_strand_id
1 'polypeptide(L)'
;MSFLGNYLEPRPEKATLKRTLIVGYVRQLFKRPDFPRELFVALADSAMVNKGDVVWASLDAEHPFDFIPLPSFDQLVLNLPEKEEFLKKLGVEKMEDVSPEAERQFWEDFDFEFGSSADCVELIWE
;
A
#
# COMPACT_ATOMS: atom_id res chain seq x y z
N MET A 1 -9.42 -36.05 -1.34
CA MET A 1 -8.88 -35.03 -0.41
C MET A 1 -7.58 -34.51 -0.99
N SER A 2 -7.63 -33.46 -1.80
CA SER A 2 -6.45 -32.68 -2.16
C SER A 2 -6.24 -31.64 -1.07
N PHE A 3 -5.27 -31.93 -0.20
CA PHE A 3 -4.84 -31.12 0.94
C PHE A 3 -3.74 -30.14 0.49
N LEU A 4 -3.99 -29.43 -0.61
CA LEU A 4 -3.17 -28.33 -1.09
C LEU A 4 -4.09 -27.13 -1.13
N GLY A 5 -3.74 -26.11 -0.33
CA GLY A 5 -4.55 -24.94 -0.05
C GLY A 5 -5.20 -24.41 -1.32
N ASN A 6 -6.53 -24.35 -1.31
CA ASN A 6 -7.27 -23.79 -2.41
C ASN A 6 -6.81 -22.34 -2.60
N TYR A 7 -6.21 -22.09 -3.77
CA TYR A 7 -6.37 -20.83 -4.50
C TYR A 7 -7.79 -20.34 -4.22
N LEU A 8 -7.98 -19.09 -3.78
CA LEU A 8 -9.33 -18.53 -3.72
C LEU A 8 -9.83 -18.47 -5.16
N GLU A 9 -10.50 -19.54 -5.58
CA GLU A 9 -11.26 -19.62 -6.80
C GLU A 9 -12.72 -19.39 -6.42
N PRO A 10 -13.34 -18.28 -6.86
CA PRO A 10 -12.79 -17.26 -7.76
C PRO A 10 -11.91 -16.22 -7.06
N ARG A 11 -10.92 -15.68 -7.80
CA ARG A 11 -10.14 -14.51 -7.38
C ARG A 11 -11.13 -13.36 -7.13
N PRO A 12 -10.97 -12.57 -6.04
CA PRO A 12 -11.92 -11.51 -5.73
C PRO A 12 -11.96 -10.49 -6.87
N GLU A 13 -13.15 -10.25 -7.41
CA GLU A 13 -13.36 -9.20 -8.42
C GLU A 13 -13.40 -7.80 -7.80
N LYS A 14 -13.78 -7.72 -6.51
CA LYS A 14 -13.87 -6.47 -5.76
C LYS A 14 -13.26 -6.63 -4.36
N ALA A 15 -12.65 -5.57 -3.86
CA ALA A 15 -12.14 -5.50 -2.49
C ALA A 15 -12.48 -4.16 -1.83
N THR A 16 -12.98 -4.23 -0.60
CA THR A 16 -13.23 -3.04 0.21
C THR A 16 -12.01 -2.71 1.07
N LEU A 17 -11.54 -1.46 1.00
CA LEU A 17 -10.46 -0.92 1.80
C LEU A 17 -10.85 0.43 2.40
N LYS A 18 -10.32 0.74 3.58
CA LYS A 18 -10.52 2.04 4.23
C LYS A 18 -9.47 3.04 3.75
N ARG A 19 -9.90 4.23 3.31
CA ARG A 19 -8.97 5.31 2.93
C ARG A 19 -8.08 5.70 4.09
N THR A 20 -8.66 5.80 5.28
CA THR A 20 -7.96 6.16 6.52
C THR A 20 -6.85 5.17 6.87
N LEU A 21 -7.04 3.88 6.57
CA LEU A 21 -6.03 2.84 6.76
C LEU A 21 -4.84 3.05 5.82
N ILE A 22 -5.11 3.22 4.52
CA ILE A 22 -4.06 3.42 3.51
C ILE A 22 -3.30 4.72 3.76
N VAL A 23 -3.99 5.81 4.07
CA VAL A 23 -3.34 7.10 4.45
C VAL A 23 -2.47 6.92 5.68
N GLY A 24 -2.94 6.15 6.68
CA GLY A 24 -2.14 5.81 7.86
C GLY A 24 -0.83 5.12 7.50
N TYR A 25 -0.89 4.14 6.59
CA TYR A 25 0.31 3.45 6.11
C TYR A 25 1.23 4.35 5.29
N VAL A 26 0.70 5.18 4.39
CA VAL A 26 1.51 6.16 3.66
C VAL A 26 2.29 7.03 4.64
N ARG A 27 1.60 7.63 5.63
CA ARG A 27 2.24 8.51 6.62
C ARG A 27 3.33 7.81 7.45
N GLN A 28 3.17 6.52 7.73
CA GLN A 28 4.14 5.76 8.53
C GLN A 28 5.31 5.22 7.70
N LEU A 29 5.06 4.83 6.45
CA LEU A 29 6.00 4.08 5.61
C LEU A 29 6.67 4.96 4.55
N PHE A 30 6.18 6.17 4.29
CA PHE A 30 6.72 7.03 3.24
C PHE A 30 8.21 7.30 3.40
N LYS A 31 8.77 7.36 4.60
CA LYS A 31 10.21 7.60 4.77
C LYS A 31 11.10 6.42 4.39
N ARG A 32 10.52 5.23 4.20
CA ARG A 32 11.29 4.04 3.90
C ARG A 32 11.79 4.03 2.44
N PRO A 33 12.96 3.41 2.18
CA PRO A 33 13.52 3.32 0.84
C PRO A 33 12.74 2.37 -0.09
N ASP A 34 12.07 1.36 0.48
CA ASP A 34 11.28 0.33 -0.23
C ASP A 34 9.85 0.81 -0.58
N PHE A 35 9.40 1.93 -0.01
CA PHE A 35 8.10 2.54 -0.31
C PHE A 35 8.16 3.44 -1.56
N PRO A 36 7.21 3.35 -2.52
CA PRO A 36 5.92 2.65 -2.46
C PRO A 36 5.85 1.28 -3.16
N ARG A 37 6.91 0.84 -3.84
CA ARG A 37 6.83 -0.24 -4.85
C ARG A 37 7.13 -1.64 -4.33
N GLU A 38 7.89 -1.75 -3.24
CA GLU A 38 8.28 -3.04 -2.65
C GLU A 38 7.42 -3.40 -1.44
N LEU A 39 6.35 -2.63 -1.21
CA LEU A 39 5.37 -2.81 -0.15
C LEU A 39 4.00 -2.99 -0.75
N PHE A 40 3.30 -4.02 -0.31
CA PHE A 40 2.02 -4.43 -0.89
C PHE A 40 0.92 -4.42 0.16
N VAL A 41 -0.34 -4.36 -0.28
CA VAL A 41 -1.49 -4.45 0.61
C VAL A 41 -2.35 -5.64 0.20
N ALA A 42 -2.67 -6.53 1.13
CA ALA A 42 -3.53 -7.67 0.86
C ALA A 42 -4.95 -7.22 0.54
N LEU A 43 -5.48 -7.59 -0.62
CA LEU A 43 -6.89 -7.33 -0.98
C LEU A 43 -7.86 -8.45 -0.55
N ALA A 44 -7.33 -9.55 0.00
CA ALA A 44 -8.10 -10.68 0.49
C ALA A 44 -7.43 -11.33 1.69
N ASP A 45 -8.24 -12.04 2.48
CA ASP A 45 -7.75 -12.85 3.59
C ASP A 45 -7.06 -14.11 3.07
N SER A 46 -6.00 -14.53 3.75
CA SER A 46 -5.29 -15.79 3.52
C SER A 46 -4.94 -16.46 4.85
N ALA A 47 -4.21 -17.58 4.79
CA ALA A 47 -3.70 -18.22 5.99
C ALA A 47 -2.65 -17.39 6.75
N MET A 48 -2.00 -16.42 6.08
CA MET A 48 -0.85 -15.67 6.63
C MET A 48 -1.15 -14.19 6.87
N VAL A 49 -2.13 -13.62 6.16
CA VAL A 49 -2.46 -12.19 6.20
C VAL A 49 -3.95 -11.97 6.07
N ASN A 50 -4.45 -10.89 6.64
CA ASN A 50 -5.83 -10.44 6.46
C ASN A 50 -5.88 -9.33 5.41
N LYS A 51 -7.06 -9.12 4.83
CA LYS A 51 -7.33 -8.01 3.94
C LYS A 51 -7.02 -6.68 4.63
N GLY A 52 -6.22 -5.85 3.96
CA GLY A 52 -5.75 -4.57 4.44
C GLY A 52 -4.38 -4.64 5.12
N ASP A 53 -3.83 -5.83 5.39
CA ASP A 53 -2.50 -5.95 5.97
C ASP A 53 -1.42 -5.54 4.95
N VAL A 54 -0.35 -4.89 5.44
CA VAL A 54 0.84 -4.57 4.66
C VAL A 54 1.74 -5.80 4.59
N VAL A 55 2.13 -6.18 3.37
CA VAL A 55 2.96 -7.33 3.07
C VAL A 55 4.30 -6.86 2.53
N TRP A 56 5.38 -7.29 3.19
CA TRP A 56 6.73 -7.26 2.65
C TRP A 56 6.98 -8.56 1.91
N ALA A 57 6.81 -8.56 0.60
CA ALA A 57 7.20 -9.71 -0.20
C ALA A 57 8.73 -9.68 -0.37
N SER A 58 9.46 -10.45 0.43
CA SER A 58 10.85 -10.77 0.13
C SER A 58 10.92 -11.58 -1.16
N LEU A 59 11.99 -11.42 -1.94
CA LEU A 59 12.25 -12.12 -3.22
C LEU A 59 12.08 -13.66 -3.19
N ASP A 60 12.14 -14.31 -2.01
CA ASP A 60 12.01 -15.76 -1.84
C ASP A 60 10.60 -16.25 -1.38
N ALA A 61 9.58 -15.39 -1.40
CA ALA A 61 8.24 -15.71 -0.86
C ALA A 61 7.21 -16.13 -1.93
N GLU A 62 7.61 -16.88 -2.96
CA GLU A 62 6.77 -17.36 -4.08
C GLU A 62 5.63 -18.34 -3.69
N HIS A 63 5.28 -18.50 -2.42
CA HIS A 63 4.36 -19.57 -1.99
C HIS A 63 3.20 -19.14 -1.08
N PRO A 64 3.36 -18.27 -0.07
CA PRO A 64 2.23 -17.92 0.81
C PRO A 64 1.25 -16.89 0.21
N PHE A 65 1.64 -16.19 -0.87
CA PHE A 65 0.95 -14.99 -1.33
C PHE A 65 0.37 -15.07 -2.75
N ASP A 66 0.74 -16.08 -3.53
CA ASP A 66 0.34 -16.30 -4.93
C ASP A 66 -1.19 -16.36 -5.17
N PHE A 67 -1.94 -16.51 -4.09
CA PHE A 67 -3.37 -16.75 -4.08
C PHE A 67 -4.21 -15.50 -3.78
N ILE A 68 -3.57 -14.37 -3.44
CA ILE A 68 -4.26 -13.12 -3.09
C ILE A 68 -3.74 -11.94 -3.92
N PRO A 69 -4.58 -10.96 -4.27
CA PRO A 69 -4.12 -9.74 -4.93
C PRO A 69 -3.32 -8.88 -3.94
N LEU A 70 -2.18 -8.36 -4.40
CA LEU A 70 -1.19 -7.64 -3.59
C LEU A 70 -0.68 -6.43 -4.36
N PRO A 71 -1.54 -5.42 -4.60
CA PRO A 71 -1.10 -4.19 -5.23
C PRO A 71 -0.12 -3.43 -4.33
N SER A 72 0.83 -2.77 -4.99
CA SER A 72 1.73 -1.81 -4.36
C SER A 72 1.03 -0.49 -4.04
N PHE A 73 1.63 0.35 -3.19
CA PHE A 73 1.01 1.60 -2.74
C PHE A 73 0.81 2.62 -3.88
N ASP A 74 1.65 2.60 -4.92
CA ASP A 74 1.51 3.44 -6.11
C ASP A 74 0.36 3.02 -7.03
N GLN A 75 -0.16 1.79 -6.88
CA GLN A 75 -1.41 1.37 -7.54
C GLN A 75 -2.66 1.78 -6.73
N LEU A 76 -2.52 1.91 -5.40
CA LEU A 76 -3.63 2.28 -4.51
C LEU A 76 -3.82 3.80 -4.43
N VAL A 77 -2.72 4.55 -4.39
CA VAL A 77 -2.71 6.02 -4.32
C VAL A 77 -1.97 6.56 -5.53
N LEU A 78 -2.72 7.16 -6.45
CA LEU A 78 -2.25 7.50 -7.80
C LEU A 78 -1.36 8.74 -7.85
N ASN A 79 -1.47 9.61 -6.84
CA ASN A 79 -0.79 10.90 -6.82
C ASN A 79 0.33 11.01 -5.77
N LEU A 80 0.85 9.88 -5.26
CA LEU A 80 1.94 9.90 -4.28
C LEU A 80 3.13 10.70 -4.81
N PRO A 81 3.63 11.69 -4.07
CA PRO A 81 4.79 12.46 -4.50
C PRO A 81 6.05 11.60 -4.45
N GLU A 82 6.99 11.89 -5.35
CA GLU A 82 8.34 11.36 -5.20
C GLU A 82 9.01 11.96 -3.95
N LYS A 83 10.03 11.26 -3.42
CA LYS A 83 10.79 11.74 -2.25
C LYS A 83 11.39 13.13 -2.50
N GLU A 84 11.92 13.34 -3.69
CA GLU A 84 12.53 14.61 -4.09
C GLU A 84 11.50 15.75 -4.11
N GLU A 85 10.29 15.50 -4.62
CA GLU A 85 9.21 16.48 -4.63
C GLU A 85 8.71 16.81 -3.23
N PHE A 86 8.59 15.79 -2.37
CA PHE A 86 8.22 15.96 -0.96
C PHE A 86 9.25 16.84 -0.22
N LEU A 87 10.54 16.54 -0.36
CA LEU A 87 11.63 17.31 0.24
C LEU A 87 11.63 18.76 -0.26
N LYS A 88 11.45 18.95 -1.58
CA LYS A 88 11.36 20.28 -2.18
C LYS A 88 10.18 21.09 -1.66
N LYS A 89 9.01 20.47 -1.47
CA LYS A 89 7.83 21.13 -0.90
C LYS A 89 8.03 21.54 0.56
N LEU A 90 8.81 20.76 1.30
CA LEU A 90 9.15 21.04 2.70
C LEU A 90 10.37 21.98 2.86
N GLY A 91 11.09 22.28 1.78
CA GLY A 91 12.27 23.14 1.82
C GLY A 91 13.48 22.52 2.53
N VAL A 92 13.57 21.18 2.55
CA VAL A 92 14.68 20.43 3.16
C VAL A 92 15.45 19.63 2.12
N GLU A 93 16.72 19.35 2.39
CA GLU A 93 17.58 18.59 1.45
C GLU A 93 17.55 17.08 1.69
N LYS A 94 17.37 16.64 2.95
CA LYS A 94 17.39 15.23 3.33
C LYS A 94 16.14 14.84 4.11
N MET A 95 15.78 13.57 3.99
CA MET A 95 14.62 13.00 4.69
C MET A 95 14.77 13.00 6.22
N GLU A 96 16.01 12.97 6.71
CA GLU A 96 16.35 13.05 8.12
C GLU A 96 16.07 14.43 8.73
N ASP A 97 16.09 15.48 7.90
CA ASP A 97 15.87 16.87 8.32
C ASP A 97 14.37 17.23 8.37
N VAL A 98 13.50 16.31 7.94
CA VAL A 98 12.05 16.49 7.95
C VAL A 98 11.53 16.40 9.38
N SER A 99 11.14 17.55 9.94
CA SER A 99 10.50 17.58 11.25
C SER A 99 9.15 16.83 11.25
N PRO A 100 8.79 16.15 12.35
CA PRO A 100 7.49 15.47 12.44
C PRO A 100 6.29 16.41 12.23
N GLU A 101 6.42 17.67 12.63
CA GLU A 101 5.37 18.68 12.49
C GLU A 101 5.15 19.08 11.03
N ALA A 102 6.24 19.31 10.29
CA ALA A 102 6.18 19.66 8.87
C ALA A 102 5.62 18.51 8.04
N GLU A 103 6.03 17.27 8.35
CA GLU A 103 5.48 16.07 7.73
C GLU A 103 3.98 15.91 8.02
N ARG A 104 3.56 16.10 9.28
CA ARG A 104 2.16 16.00 9.64
C ARG A 104 1.32 17.02 8.88
N GLN A 105 1.76 18.27 8.85
CA GLN A 105 1.06 19.34 8.13
C GLN A 105 0.96 19.03 6.64
N PHE A 106 2.05 18.58 6.02
CA PHE A 106 2.05 18.17 4.62
C PHE A 106 0.96 17.14 4.33
N TRP A 107 0.89 16.07 5.11
CA TRP A 107 -0.08 14.99 4.89
C TRP A 107 -1.50 15.34 5.33
N GLU A 108 -1.69 16.37 6.16
CA GLU A 108 -3.00 16.93 6.48
C GLU A 108 -3.56 17.76 5.32
N ASP A 109 -2.68 18.50 4.62
CA ASP A 109 -3.04 19.33 3.47
C ASP A 109 -3.05 18.55 2.14
N PHE A 110 -2.48 17.35 2.11
CA PHE A 110 -2.37 16.53 0.92
C PHE A 110 -3.71 15.89 0.54
N ASP A 111 -4.20 16.18 -0.66
CA ASP A 111 -5.42 15.59 -1.21
C ASP A 111 -5.09 14.23 -1.87
N PHE A 112 -5.43 13.14 -1.20
CA PHE A 112 -5.10 11.79 -1.66
C PHE A 112 -6.03 11.33 -2.80
N GLU A 113 -5.45 11.01 -3.94
CA GLU A 113 -6.17 10.40 -5.07
C GLU A 113 -6.03 8.88 -5.03
N PHE A 114 -7.14 8.17 -4.87
CA PHE A 114 -7.16 6.72 -4.78
C PHE A 114 -7.55 6.07 -6.12
N GLY A 115 -6.88 4.97 -6.46
CA GLY A 115 -7.19 4.17 -7.64
C GLY A 115 -8.56 3.49 -7.54
N SER A 116 -9.26 3.35 -8.66
CA SER A 116 -10.52 2.59 -8.73
C SER A 116 -10.31 1.09 -8.88
N SER A 117 -9.09 0.65 -9.20
CA SER A 117 -8.74 -0.75 -9.39
C SER A 117 -7.24 -0.97 -9.22
N ALA A 118 -6.84 -2.13 -8.70
CA ALA A 118 -5.45 -2.56 -8.65
C ALA A 118 -5.37 -4.10 -8.75
N ASP A 119 -4.33 -4.64 -9.40
CA ASP A 119 -4.20 -6.09 -9.64
C ASP A 119 -5.46 -6.79 -10.21
N CYS A 120 -6.14 -6.11 -11.14
CA CYS A 120 -7.41 -6.55 -11.75
C CYS A 120 -8.59 -6.71 -10.77
N VAL A 121 -8.51 -6.07 -9.60
CA VAL A 121 -9.57 -6.03 -8.59
C VAL A 121 -10.14 -4.62 -8.50
N GLU A 122 -11.46 -4.48 -8.53
CA GLU A 122 -12.17 -3.21 -8.29
C GLU A 122 -12.05 -2.80 -6.82
N LEU A 123 -11.61 -1.56 -6.56
CA LEU A 123 -11.41 -1.05 -5.21
C LEU A 123 -12.63 -0.25 -4.75
N ILE A 124 -13.25 -0.69 -3.66
CA ILE A 124 -14.35 0.01 -3.00
C ILE A 124 -13.77 0.70 -1.77
N TRP A 125 -13.82 2.03 -1.75
CA TRP A 125 -13.23 2.83 -0.69
C TRP A 125 -14.26 3.23 0.38
N GLU A 126 -13.96 2.87 1.63
CA GLU A 126 -14.66 3.31 2.85
C GLU A 126 -13.95 4.47 3.56
#